data_AF-R6CIY5-F1
#
_entry.id   AF-R6CIY5-F1
#
_cell.length_a   1.000
_cell.length_b   1.000
_cell.length_c   1.000
_cell.angle_alpha   90.00
_cell.angle_beta   90.00
_cell.angle_gamma   90.00
#
_symmetry.space_group_name_H-M   'P 1'
#
loop_
_entity.id
_entity.type
_entity.pdbx_description
1 polymer ?
#
loop_
_entity_poly.entity_id
_entity_poly.type
_entity_poly.pdbx_seq_one_letter_code
_entity_poly.pdbx_strand_id
1 'polypeptide(L)'
;MTKTDLQNYRADKRRLDRISAQLAALETRVCVQSAADPPFSKHCVTLSGLPPSDEVTALHREKAALERRTAAVRAYISAIPDPQTREMFELRFVQGKKYHQIARLLGGMSEDCVRKRVCRYIANSPKNR
;
A
#
# COMPACT_ATOMS: atom_id res chain seq x y z
N MET A 1 9.87 12.93 -5.31
CA MET A 1 9.28 11.63 -5.64
C MET A 1 9.69 11.35 -7.06
N THR A 2 10.17 10.16 -7.42
CA THR A 2 10.51 9.89 -8.83
C THR A 2 9.28 9.40 -9.58
N LYS A 3 9.27 9.55 -10.92
CA LYS A 3 8.20 9.00 -11.76
C LYS A 3 8.08 7.48 -11.63
N THR A 4 9.21 6.80 -11.47
CA THR A 4 9.30 5.35 -11.27
C THR A 4 8.63 4.93 -9.96
N ASP A 5 8.82 5.67 -8.87
CA ASP A 5 8.15 5.38 -7.58
C ASP A 5 6.62 5.43 -7.71
N LEU A 6 6.10 6.44 -8.41
CA LEU A 6 4.66 6.59 -8.65
C LEU A 6 4.10 5.45 -9.51
N GLN A 7 4.85 5.01 -10.53
CA GLN A 7 4.45 3.89 -11.40
C GLN A 7 4.48 2.55 -10.67
N ASN A 8 5.46 2.36 -9.78
CA ASN A 8 5.64 1.12 -9.02
C ASN A 8 4.63 0.95 -7.88
N TYR A 9 3.96 2.03 -7.44
CA TYR A 9 3.00 2.00 -6.32
C TYR A 9 2.02 0.83 -6.34
N ARG A 10 1.40 0.53 -7.49
CA ARG A 10 0.42 -0.57 -7.59
C ARG A 10 1.07 -1.94 -7.49
N ALA A 11 2.26 -2.10 -8.07
CA ALA A 11 3.03 -3.34 -7.96
C ALA A 11 3.50 -3.56 -6.52
N ASP A 12 3.99 -2.50 -5.87
CA ASP A 12 4.39 -2.51 -4.46
C ASP A 12 3.19 -2.86 -3.56
N LYS A 13 2.00 -2.28 -3.82
CA LYS A 13 0.79 -2.62 -3.07
C LYS A 13 0.38 -4.09 -3.26
N ARG A 14 0.40 -4.61 -4.48
CA ARG A 14 0.15 -6.05 -4.73
C ARG A 14 1.19 -6.94 -4.07
N ARG A 15 2.44 -6.50 -3.97
CA ARG A 15 3.49 -7.24 -3.25
C ARG A 15 3.21 -7.22 -1.74
N LEU A 16 2.80 -6.10 -1.17
CA LEU A 16 2.34 -6.01 0.22
C LEU A 16 1.20 -6.97 0.50
N ASP A 17 0.18 -6.99 -0.37
CA ASP A 17 -0.97 -7.90 -0.23
C ASP A 17 -0.50 -9.36 -0.22
N ARG A 18 0.40 -9.74 -1.13
CA ARG A 18 1.00 -11.09 -1.16
C ARG A 18 1.80 -11.42 0.10
N ILE A 19 2.66 -10.52 0.56
CA ILE A 19 3.44 -10.74 1.79
C ILE A 19 2.51 -10.87 3.01
N SER A 20 1.46 -10.06 3.08
CA SER A 20 0.47 -10.17 4.16
C SER A 20 -0.25 -11.53 4.14
N ALA A 21 -0.59 -12.05 2.96
CA ALA A 21 -1.18 -13.38 2.83
C ALA A 21 -0.18 -14.50 3.20
N GLN A 22 1.09 -14.37 2.83
CA GLN A 22 2.15 -15.31 3.22
C GLN A 22 2.34 -15.36 4.73
N LEU A 23 2.43 -14.18 5.39
CA LEU A 23 2.52 -14.11 6.85
C LEU A 23 1.27 -14.69 7.52
N ALA A 24 0.08 -14.40 7.01
CA ALA A 24 -1.17 -14.98 7.54
C ALA A 24 -1.21 -16.52 7.41
N ALA A 25 -0.66 -17.09 6.33
CA ALA A 25 -0.58 -18.54 6.15
C ALA A 25 0.43 -19.21 7.08
N LEU A 26 1.48 -18.49 7.49
CA LEU A 26 2.49 -18.95 8.45
C LEU A 26 2.07 -18.74 9.92
N GLU A 27 0.98 -18.02 10.17
CA GLU A 27 0.47 -17.77 11.52
C GLU A 27 0.04 -19.10 12.14
N THR A 28 0.71 -19.49 13.23
CA THR A 28 0.32 -20.67 14.01
C THR A 28 -0.58 -20.23 15.15
N ARG A 29 -1.62 -21.03 15.42
CA ARG A 29 -2.56 -20.81 16.51
C ARG A 29 -2.58 -22.04 17.39
N VAL A 30 -2.26 -21.85 18.66
CA VAL A 30 -2.30 -22.90 19.68
C VAL A 30 -3.43 -22.57 20.65
N CYS A 31 -4.37 -23.50 20.78
CA CYS A 31 -5.46 -23.42 21.76
C CYS A 31 -5.16 -24.38 22.90
N VAL A 32 -5.03 -23.85 24.12
CA VAL A 32 -4.89 -24.66 25.33
C VAL A 32 -6.19 -24.56 26.12
N GLN A 33 -6.77 -25.72 26.42
CA GLN A 33 -7.93 -25.84 27.29
C GLN A 33 -7.51 -26.56 28.57
N SER A 34 -7.82 -26.00 29.73
CA SER A 34 -7.63 -26.70 31.00
C SER A 34 -8.59 -27.90 31.09
N ALA A 35 -8.08 -29.08 31.42
CA ALA A 35 -8.91 -30.22 31.84
C ALA A 35 -9.58 -29.88 33.18
N ALA A 36 -10.83 -30.29 33.36
CA ALA A 36 -11.58 -30.04 34.60
C ALA A 36 -11.87 -31.35 35.33
N ASP A 37 -11.44 -31.44 36.58
CA ASP A 37 -12.18 -32.12 37.65
C ASP A 37 -12.53 -31.07 38.74
N PRO A 38 -13.67 -31.18 39.45
CA PRO A 38 -14.21 -30.09 40.27
C PRO A 38 -13.26 -29.62 41.39
N PRO A 39 -13.26 -28.33 41.80
CA PRO A 39 -14.22 -27.25 41.48
C PRO A 39 -13.64 -26.15 40.58
N PHE A 40 -12.84 -26.47 39.56
CA PHE A 40 -12.18 -25.47 38.72
C PHE A 40 -13.02 -25.06 37.49
N SER A 41 -13.05 -23.75 37.19
CA SER A 41 -13.65 -23.22 35.96
C SER A 41 -12.69 -23.38 34.78
N LYS A 42 -13.20 -23.79 33.62
CA LYS A 42 -12.37 -23.98 32.41
C LYS A 42 -11.83 -22.64 31.91
N HIS A 43 -10.51 -22.54 31.74
CA HIS A 43 -9.86 -21.41 31.10
C HIS A 43 -9.39 -21.83 29.69
N CYS A 44 -9.67 -20.98 28.70
CA CYS A 44 -9.19 -21.15 27.33
C CYS A 44 -8.28 -19.98 26.99
N VAL A 45 -7.07 -20.28 26.50
CA VAL A 45 -6.15 -19.27 25.98
C VAL A 45 -5.78 -19.66 24.56
N THR A 46 -5.93 -18.71 23.64
CA THR A 46 -5.43 -18.82 22.27
C THR A 46 -4.17 -17.99 22.15
N LEU A 47 -3.06 -18.66 21.84
CA LEU A 47 -1.81 -18.01 21.48
C LEU A 47 -1.70 -18.03 19.96
N SER A 48 -1.60 -16.84 19.35
CA SER A 48 -1.26 -16.70 17.94
C SER A 48 0.13 -16.10 17.80
N GLY A 49 0.91 -16.63 16.87
CA GLY A 49 2.27 -16.18 16.66
C GLY A 49 2.81 -16.61 15.31
N LEU A 50 3.86 -15.92 14.88
CA LEU A 50 4.65 -16.36 13.73
C LEU A 50 5.86 -17.12 14.24
N PRO A 51 6.26 -18.21 13.55
CA PRO A 51 7.48 -18.91 13.91
C PRO A 51 8.68 -17.96 13.78
N PRO A 52 9.67 -18.03 14.69
CA PRO A 52 10.88 -17.22 14.60
C PRO A 52 11.81 -17.79 13.53
N SER A 53 11.43 -17.66 12.26
CA SER A 53 12.23 -18.08 11.12
C SER A 53 12.87 -16.88 10.41
N ASP A 54 14.00 -17.14 9.75
CA ASP A 54 14.67 -16.13 8.93
C ASP A 54 13.77 -15.65 7.78
N GLU A 55 12.93 -16.54 7.24
CA GLU A 55 11.93 -16.21 6.21
C GLU A 55 10.91 -15.19 6.72
N VAL A 56 10.31 -15.42 7.89
CA VAL A 56 9.35 -14.49 8.50
C VAL A 56 10.01 -13.13 8.75
N THR A 57 11.25 -13.14 9.24
CA THR A 57 12.02 -11.92 9.48
C THR A 57 12.28 -11.16 8.18
N ALA A 58 12.67 -11.85 7.11
CA ALA A 58 12.89 -11.26 5.79
C ALA A 58 11.59 -10.67 5.21
N LEU A 59 10.47 -11.39 5.31
CA LEU A 59 9.15 -10.93 4.88
C LEU A 59 8.72 -9.66 5.62
N HIS A 60 8.93 -9.59 6.94
CA HIS A 60 8.64 -8.38 7.71
C HIS A 60 9.51 -7.18 7.30
N ARG A 61 10.81 -7.40 7.06
CA ARG A 61 11.71 -6.33 6.58
C ARG A 61 11.28 -5.82 5.21
N GLU A 62 10.95 -6.73 4.29
CA GLU A 62 10.46 -6.36 2.95
C GLU A 62 9.13 -5.61 3.03
N LYS A 63 8.19 -6.10 3.83
CA LYS A 63 6.89 -5.45 4.09
C LYS A 63 7.11 -4.02 4.59
N ALA A 64 7.94 -3.83 5.61
CA ALA A 64 8.21 -2.50 6.16
C ALA A 64 8.84 -1.54 5.11
N ALA A 65 9.72 -2.04 4.24
CA ALA A 65 10.30 -1.24 3.17
C ALA A 65 9.25 -0.82 2.13
N LEU A 66 8.36 -1.73 1.74
CA LEU A 66 7.26 -1.47 0.81
C LEU A 66 6.20 -0.53 1.40
N GLU A 67 5.87 -0.68 2.68
CA GLU A 67 4.96 0.22 3.40
C GLU A 67 5.50 1.65 3.41
N ARG A 68 6.79 1.84 3.71
CA ARG A 68 7.42 3.16 3.64
C ARG A 68 7.35 3.76 2.24
N ARG A 69 7.64 2.98 1.19
CA ARG A 69 7.56 3.45 -0.20
C ARG A 69 6.14 3.85 -0.60
N THR A 70 5.17 3.00 -0.31
CA THR A 70 3.76 3.26 -0.65
C THR A 70 3.17 4.42 0.16
N ALA A 71 3.56 4.56 1.44
CA ALA A 71 3.21 5.70 2.27
C ALA A 71 3.82 7.00 1.74
N ALA A 72 5.09 6.99 1.33
CA ALA A 72 5.75 8.15 0.73
C ALA A 72 5.03 8.61 -0.55
N VAL A 73 4.59 7.68 -1.41
CA VAL A 73 3.79 8.01 -2.60
C VAL A 73 2.46 8.67 -2.21
N ARG A 74 1.73 8.10 -1.25
CA ARG A 74 0.46 8.70 -0.78
C ARG A 74 0.66 10.08 -0.17
N ALA A 75 1.69 10.24 0.66
CA ALA A 75 2.04 11.53 1.26
C ALA A 75 2.35 12.57 0.18
N TYR A 76 3.15 12.20 -0.83
CA TYR A 76 3.45 13.07 -1.96
C TYR A 76 2.19 13.51 -2.72
N ILE A 77 1.26 12.59 -3.01
CA ILE A 77 0.00 12.92 -3.68
C ILE A 77 -0.85 13.84 -2.80
N SER A 78 -0.94 13.57 -1.51
CA SER A 78 -1.73 14.40 -0.58
C SER A 78 -1.20 15.82 -0.42
N ALA A 79 0.12 16.00 -0.57
CA ALA A 79 0.80 17.29 -0.49
C ALA A 79 0.68 18.14 -1.76
N ILE A 80 0.07 17.63 -2.84
CA ILE A 80 -0.18 18.42 -4.04
C ILE A 80 -1.21 19.52 -3.71
N PRO A 81 -0.87 20.82 -3.91
CA PRO A 81 -1.72 21.91 -3.48
C PRO A 81 -2.97 22.08 -4.37
N ASP A 82 -2.84 21.89 -5.68
CA ASP A 82 -3.96 21.98 -6.62
C ASP A 82 -4.86 20.74 -6.50
N PRO A 83 -6.14 20.88 -6.07
CA PRO A 83 -7.02 19.74 -5.85
C PRO A 83 -7.26 18.92 -7.12
N GLN A 84 -7.37 19.59 -8.27
CA GLN A 84 -7.62 18.92 -9.54
C GLN A 84 -6.41 18.09 -9.97
N THR A 85 -5.20 18.63 -9.84
CA THR A 85 -3.96 17.88 -10.09
C THR A 85 -3.82 16.73 -9.10
N ARG A 86 -4.13 16.92 -7.82
CA ARG A 86 -4.13 15.83 -6.84
C ARG A 86 -5.04 14.69 -7.26
N GLU A 87 -6.28 15.00 -7.65
CA GLU A 87 -7.24 14.00 -8.14
C GLU A 87 -6.72 13.27 -9.39
N MET A 88 -6.11 13.98 -10.35
CA MET A 88 -5.48 13.34 -11.51
C MET A 88 -4.41 12.32 -11.11
N PHE A 89 -3.59 12.62 -10.11
CA PHE A 89 -2.56 11.71 -9.60
C PHE A 89 -3.16 10.49 -8.89
N GLU A 90 -4.20 10.69 -8.07
CA GLU A 90 -4.91 9.59 -7.41
C GLU A 90 -5.54 8.64 -8.44
N LEU A 91 -6.28 9.19 -9.41
CA LEU A 91 -6.90 8.39 -10.46
C LEU A 91 -5.83 7.66 -11.30
N ARG A 92 -4.70 8.32 -11.59
CA ARG A 92 -3.64 7.74 -12.43
C ARG A 92 -2.83 6.65 -11.73
N PHE A 93 -2.31 6.94 -10.54
CA PHE A 93 -1.31 6.10 -9.89
C PHE A 93 -1.90 5.19 -8.82
N VAL A 94 -2.93 5.64 -8.10
CA VAL A 94 -3.59 4.81 -7.07
C VAL A 94 -4.63 3.90 -7.70
N GLN A 95 -5.53 4.46 -8.51
CA GLN A 95 -6.61 3.70 -9.15
C GLN A 95 -6.18 3.06 -10.48
N GLY A 96 -5.13 3.58 -11.12
CA GLY A 96 -4.58 2.98 -12.34
C GLY A 96 -5.34 3.30 -13.63
N LYS A 97 -6.13 4.38 -13.64
CA LYS A 97 -6.90 4.80 -14.83
C LYS A 97 -5.97 5.33 -15.93
N LYS A 98 -6.41 5.21 -17.18
CA LYS A 98 -5.75 5.80 -18.35
C LYS A 98 -6.11 7.29 -18.47
N TYR A 99 -5.30 8.09 -19.17
CA TYR A 99 -5.51 9.54 -19.24
C TYR A 99 -6.85 9.94 -19.88
N HIS A 100 -7.31 9.27 -20.95
CA HIS A 100 -8.66 9.50 -21.48
C HIS A 100 -9.79 9.19 -20.48
N GLN A 101 -9.64 8.16 -19.63
CA GLN A 101 -10.63 7.85 -18.59
C GLN A 101 -10.68 8.94 -17.52
N ILE A 102 -9.50 9.47 -17.15
CA ILE A 102 -9.38 10.57 -16.19
C ILE A 102 -10.03 11.84 -16.75
N ALA A 103 -9.73 12.17 -18.01
CA ALA A 103 -10.32 13.31 -18.72
C ALA A 103 -11.85 13.23 -18.77
N ARG A 104 -12.40 12.05 -19.06
CA ARG A 104 -13.86 11.82 -19.07
C ARG A 104 -14.50 11.98 -17.69
N LEU A 105 -13.82 11.57 -16.62
CA LEU A 105 -14.33 11.68 -15.25
C LEU A 105 -14.32 13.11 -14.72
N LEU A 106 -13.24 13.84 -14.98
CA LEU A 106 -13.11 15.24 -14.54
C LEU A 106 -13.99 16.19 -15.35
N GLY A 107 -14.29 15.84 -16.61
CA GLY A 107 -15.04 16.70 -17.52
C GLY A 107 -14.23 17.94 -17.96
N GLY A 108 -14.58 18.50 -19.12
CA GLY A 108 -14.00 19.77 -19.59
C GLY A 108 -12.51 19.76 -19.92
N MET A 109 -11.86 18.59 -19.97
CA MET A 109 -10.45 18.46 -20.33
C MET A 109 -10.22 17.36 -21.37
N SER A 110 -9.23 17.54 -22.24
CA SER A 110 -8.76 16.49 -23.14
C SER A 110 -7.71 15.60 -22.46
N GLU A 111 -7.53 14.39 -22.99
CA GLU A 111 -6.50 13.45 -22.55
C GLU A 111 -5.10 14.09 -22.50
N ASP A 112 -4.75 14.87 -23.53
CA ASP A 112 -3.46 15.53 -23.63
C ASP A 112 -3.27 16.61 -22.57
N CYS A 113 -4.33 17.34 -22.20
CA CYS A 113 -4.26 18.32 -21.12
C CYS A 113 -3.91 17.65 -19.79
N VAL A 114 -4.57 16.53 -19.47
CA VAL A 114 -4.29 15.75 -18.26
C VAL A 114 -2.85 15.23 -18.27
N ARG A 115 -2.42 14.60 -19.37
CA ARG A 115 -1.06 14.06 -19.52
C ARG A 115 0.00 15.14 -19.35
N LYS A 116 -0.15 16.28 -20.02
CA LYS A 116 0.79 17.41 -19.95
C LYS A 116 0.87 17.98 -18.53
N ARG A 117 -0.28 18.13 -17.84
CA ARG A 117 -0.33 18.63 -16.46
C ARG A 117 0.40 17.71 -15.50
N VAL A 118 0.13 16.39 -15.55
CA VAL A 118 0.83 15.39 -14.72
C VAL A 118 2.34 15.37 -15.00
N CYS A 119 2.75 15.31 -16.27
CA CYS A 119 4.17 15.29 -16.63
C CYS A 119 4.89 16.57 -16.19
N ARG A 120 4.28 17.74 -16.38
CA ARG A 120 4.84 19.03 -15.95
C ARG A 120 4.98 19.09 -14.44
N TYR A 121 3.98 18.62 -13.69
CA TYR A 121 4.04 18.62 -12.23
C TYR A 121 5.17 17.73 -11.69
N ILE A 122 5.37 16.56 -12.29
CA ILE A 122 6.48 15.67 -11.93
C ILE A 122 7.82 16.32 -12.26
N ALA A 123 7.95 16.94 -13.44
CA ALA A 123 9.19 17.60 -13.87
C ALA A 123 9.55 18.82 -13.02
N ASN A 124 8.55 19.60 -12.59
CA ASN A 124 8.73 20.80 -11.78
C ASN A 124 8.80 20.52 -10.27
N SER A 125 8.53 19.29 -9.84
CA SER A 125 8.66 18.93 -8.42
C SER A 125 10.13 19.05 -7.99
N PRO A 126 10.42 19.65 -6.81
CA PRO A 126 11.78 20.03 -6.38
C PRO A 126 12.65 18.83 -5.96
N LYS A 127 12.86 17.87 -6.85
CA LYS A 127 13.86 16.79 -6.71
C LYS A 127 14.87 16.72 -7.88
N ASN A 128 14.80 17.69 -8.81
CA ASN A 128 15.70 17.83 -9.95
C ASN A 128 16.39 19.22 -9.98
N ARG A 129 16.55 19.88 -8.83
CA ARG A 129 17.43 21.03 -8.65
C ARG A 129 18.41 20.73 -7.54
#